data_AF-A0A944T3Z1-F1
#
_entry.id   AF-A0A944T3Z1-F1
#
_cell.length_a   1.000
_cell.length_b   1.000
_cell.length_c   1.000
_cell.angle_alpha   90.00
_cell.angle_beta   90.00
_cell.angle_gamma   90.00
#
_symmetry.space_group_name_H-M   'P 1'
#
loop_
_entity.id
_entity.type
_entity.pdbx_description
1 polymer ?
#
loop_
_entity_poly.entity_id
_entity_poly.type
_entity_poly.pdbx_seq_one_letter_code
_entity_poly.pdbx_strand_id
1 'polypeptide(L)'
;MIWVQLSKAEGLLKNGTYTNKFILSYVLFISIFQSFAINLGTKTVDESKWLAVLFIFSEILINILGIYHLFKINQEGDKKDFLNRYVVLGFVVGVRLFLISIPLILLSLLLLHSITKIDFDTDNFWFLYCLMTTLLIIYYAFLGKSFKRVTL
;
A
#
# COMPACT_ATOMS: atom_id res chain seq x y z
N MET A 1 6.30 17.72 -3.68
CA MET A 1 6.09 16.29 -3.38
C MET A 1 6.40 15.48 -4.63
N ILE A 2 7.00 14.29 -4.47
CA ILE A 2 7.26 13.36 -5.56
C ILE A 2 6.27 12.21 -5.43
N TRP A 3 5.34 12.11 -6.37
CA TRP A 3 4.20 11.19 -6.27
C TRP A 3 4.52 9.79 -6.77
N VAL A 4 5.16 9.69 -7.93
CA VAL A 4 5.37 8.42 -8.64
C VAL A 4 6.85 8.20 -8.95
N GLN A 5 7.74 9.19 -8.81
CA GLN A 5 9.17 9.02 -9.16
C GLN A 5 9.95 8.42 -7.98
N LEU A 6 9.85 7.10 -7.80
CA LEU A 6 10.49 6.38 -6.70
C LEU A 6 12.01 6.59 -6.65
N SER A 7 12.71 6.55 -7.77
CA SER A 7 14.16 6.77 -7.81
C SER A 7 14.56 8.15 -7.28
N LYS A 8 13.78 9.18 -7.58
CA LYS A 8 14.01 10.54 -7.08
C LYS A 8 13.72 10.64 -5.57
N ALA A 9 12.66 9.99 -5.10
CA ALA A 9 12.36 9.92 -3.66
C ALA A 9 13.45 9.16 -2.89
N GLU A 10 13.90 8.02 -3.41
CA GLU A 10 15.00 7.23 -2.86
C GLU A 10 16.30 8.04 -2.78
N GLY A 11 16.67 8.76 -3.84
CA GLY A 11 17.86 9.60 -3.86
C GLY A 11 17.83 10.72 -2.80
N LEU A 12 16.69 11.41 -2.64
CA LEU A 12 16.54 12.44 -1.61
C LEU A 12 16.66 11.85 -0.20
N LEU A 13 16.01 10.71 0.05
CA LEU A 13 16.02 10.05 1.36
C LEU A 13 17.39 9.43 1.71
N LYS A 14 18.10 8.90 0.71
CA LYS A 14 19.45 8.34 0.87
C LYS A 14 20.46 9.43 1.21
N ASN A 15 20.37 10.58 0.54
CA ASN A 15 21.29 11.69 0.73
C ASN A 15 20.90 12.62 1.90
N GLY A 16 19.71 12.43 2.51
CA GLY A 16 19.22 13.30 3.59
C GLY A 16 18.93 14.74 3.16
N THR A 17 18.78 15.01 1.86
CA THR A 17 18.63 16.37 1.30
C THR A 17 17.18 16.85 1.26
N TYR A 18 16.33 16.39 2.17
CA TYR A 18 14.91 16.74 2.25
C TYR A 18 14.62 17.68 3.42
N THR A 19 13.55 18.46 3.31
CA THR A 19 13.12 19.39 4.36
C THR A 19 11.93 18.83 5.13
N ASN A 20 11.67 19.35 6.34
CA ASN A 20 10.46 18.98 7.10
C ASN A 20 9.17 19.33 6.32
N LYS A 21 9.17 20.41 5.54
CA LYS A 21 8.05 20.76 4.65
C LYS A 21 7.80 19.69 3.58
N PHE A 22 8.86 19.04 3.09
CA PHE A 22 8.74 17.91 2.17
C PHE A 22 8.03 16.73 2.86
N ILE A 23 8.48 16.30 4.04
CA ILE A 23 7.84 15.21 4.80
C ILE A 23 6.38 15.52 5.15
N LEU A 24 6.12 16.73 5.64
CA LEU A 24 4.76 17.18 5.99
C LEU A 24 3.79 17.05 4.82
N SER A 25 4.23 17.35 3.60
CA SER A 25 3.38 17.20 2.42
C SER A 25 2.89 15.75 2.24
N TYR A 26 3.75 14.75 2.44
CA TYR A 26 3.34 13.35 2.35
C TYR A 26 2.36 12.95 3.46
N VAL A 27 2.60 13.38 4.69
CA VAL A 27 1.70 13.12 5.82
C VAL A 27 0.31 13.67 5.52
N LEU A 28 0.21 14.93 5.07
CA LEU A 28 -1.07 15.56 4.72
C LEU A 28 -1.80 14.78 3.63
N PHE A 29 -1.11 14.38 2.56
CA PHE A 29 -1.74 13.62 1.49
C PHE A 29 -2.19 12.22 1.93
N ILE A 30 -1.39 11.50 2.73
CA ILE A 30 -1.81 10.23 3.32
C ILE A 30 -3.09 10.41 4.14
N SER A 31 -3.16 11.45 4.99
CA SER A 31 -4.35 11.74 5.79
C SER A 31 -5.58 12.05 4.94
N ILE A 32 -5.41 12.78 3.83
CA ILE A 32 -6.49 13.04 2.87
C ILE A 32 -6.98 11.72 2.25
N PHE A 33 -6.08 10.87 1.73
CA PHE A 33 -6.43 9.58 1.14
C PHE A 33 -7.12 8.65 2.14
N GLN A 34 -6.63 8.60 3.37
CA GLN A 34 -7.23 7.81 4.44
C GLN A 34 -8.66 8.30 4.74
N SER A 35 -8.86 9.62 4.77
CA SER A 35 -10.19 10.21 4.98
C SER A 35 -11.15 9.82 3.85
N PHE A 36 -10.71 9.87 2.58
CA PHE A 36 -11.52 9.40 1.45
C PHE A 36 -11.83 7.90 1.55
N ALA A 37 -10.84 7.07 1.86
CA ALA A 37 -11.01 5.62 1.97
C ALA A 37 -12.05 5.24 3.04
N ILE A 38 -11.99 5.87 4.22
CA ILE A 38 -12.95 5.65 5.30
C ILE A 38 -14.37 6.04 4.86
N ASN A 39 -14.53 7.17 4.16
CA ASN A 39 -15.85 7.64 3.76
C ASN A 39 -16.44 6.86 2.59
N LEU A 40 -15.61 6.30 1.70
CA LEU A 40 -16.07 5.47 0.58
C LEU A 40 -16.39 4.03 1.01
N GLY A 41 -15.71 3.49 2.02
CA GLY A 41 -15.83 2.10 2.47
C GLY A 41 -16.99 1.79 3.44
N THR A 42 -17.85 2.77 3.78
CA THR A 42 -18.93 2.60 4.78
C THR A 42 -20.25 2.09 4.21
N LYS A 43 -20.35 1.84 2.90
CA LYS A 43 -21.51 1.12 2.33
C LYS A 43 -21.29 -0.37 2.51
N THR A 44 -21.71 -0.88 3.66
CA THR A 44 -21.50 -2.26 4.09
C THR A 44 -22.23 -3.23 3.18
N VAL A 45 -21.46 -4.12 2.56
CA VAL A 45 -21.92 -5.45 2.16
C VAL A 45 -22.54 -6.10 3.41
N ASP A 46 -23.69 -6.76 3.25
CA ASP A 46 -24.44 -7.41 4.34
C ASP A 46 -23.70 -8.70 4.80
N GLU A 47 -22.48 -8.52 5.32
CA GLU A 47 -21.55 -9.60 5.60
C GLU A 47 -21.66 -10.13 7.04
N SER A 48 -21.34 -11.41 7.18
CA SER A 48 -21.26 -12.04 8.50
C SER A 48 -20.19 -11.37 9.36
N LYS A 49 -20.54 -10.99 10.60
CA LYS A 49 -19.65 -10.28 11.54
C LYS A 49 -18.26 -10.92 11.70
N TRP A 50 -18.15 -12.25 11.59
CA TRP A 50 -16.87 -12.95 11.72
C TRP A 50 -15.95 -12.74 10.50
N LEU A 51 -16.49 -12.56 9.30
CA LEU A 51 -15.73 -12.27 8.08
C LEU A 51 -15.07 -10.90 8.17
N ALA A 52 -15.81 -9.90 8.65
CA ALA A 52 -15.27 -8.57 8.93
C ALA A 52 -14.14 -8.61 9.97
N VAL A 53 -14.29 -9.41 11.04
CA VAL A 53 -13.23 -9.61 12.04
C VAL A 53 -12.00 -10.27 11.42
N LEU A 54 -12.19 -11.32 10.59
CA LEU A 54 -11.09 -11.98 9.88
C LEU A 54 -10.34 -10.98 8.97
N PHE A 55 -11.07 -10.20 8.18
CA PHE A 55 -10.53 -9.19 7.30
C PHE A 55 -9.65 -8.21 8.07
N ILE A 56 -10.21 -7.55 9.09
CA ILE A 56 -9.50 -6.56 9.92
C ILE A 56 -8.28 -7.18 10.60
N PHE A 57 -8.43 -8.37 11.19
CA PHE A 57 -7.34 -9.03 11.92
C PHE A 57 -6.17 -9.38 10.99
N SER A 58 -6.47 -9.90 9.80
CA SER A 58 -5.44 -10.22 8.80
C SER A 58 -4.66 -8.97 8.35
N GLU A 59 -5.35 -7.85 8.11
CA GLU A 59 -4.71 -6.60 7.73
C GLU A 59 -3.83 -6.04 8.84
N ILE A 60 -4.30 -6.06 10.09
CA ILE A 60 -3.50 -5.63 11.25
C ILE A 60 -2.23 -6.46 11.35
N LEU A 61 -2.36 -7.79 11.26
CA LEU A 61 -1.22 -8.70 11.37
C LEU A 61 -0.18 -8.44 10.26
N ILE A 62 -0.63 -8.32 9.01
CA ILE A 62 0.27 -8.04 7.87
C ILE A 62 0.94 -6.67 8.04
N ASN A 63 0.21 -5.65 8.51
CA ASN A 63 0.79 -4.33 8.76
C ASN A 63 1.86 -4.36 9.85
N ILE A 64 1.61 -5.03 10.97
CA ILE A 64 2.59 -5.17 12.06
C ILE A 64 3.85 -5.88 11.55
N LEU A 65 3.69 -7.02 10.88
CA LEU A 65 4.79 -7.80 10.34
C LEU A 65 5.57 -7.03 9.27
N GLY A 66 4.86 -6.32 8.40
CA GLY A 66 5.42 -5.49 7.34
C GLY A 66 6.24 -4.33 7.89
N ILE A 67 5.69 -3.55 8.84
CA ILE A 67 6.40 -2.44 9.49
C ILE A 67 7.63 -2.96 10.24
N TYR A 68 7.49 -4.06 11.00
CA TYR A 68 8.61 -4.67 11.71
C TYR A 68 9.72 -5.13 10.75
N HIS A 69 9.35 -5.75 9.62
CA HIS A 69 10.30 -6.15 8.59
C HIS A 69 11.09 -4.96 8.03
N LEU A 70 10.41 -3.84 7.71
CA LEU A 70 11.05 -2.62 7.22
C LEU A 70 11.95 -1.98 8.29
N PHE A 71 11.51 -1.99 9.54
CA PHE A 71 12.30 -1.49 10.65
C PHE A 71 13.60 -2.27 10.79
N LYS A 72 13.54 -3.60 10.69
CA LYS A 72 14.73 -4.46 10.70
C LYS A 72 15.70 -4.12 9.57
N ILE A 73 15.22 -3.94 8.34
CA ILE A 73 16.05 -3.51 7.20
C ILE A 73 16.74 -2.17 7.50
N ASN A 74 15.99 -1.21 8.04
CA ASN A 74 16.55 0.10 8.39
C ASN A 74 17.61 0.01 9.50
N GLN A 75 17.43 -0.92 10.46
CA GLN A 75 18.40 -1.17 11.52
C GLN A 75 19.67 -1.88 11.03
N GLU A 76 19.57 -2.72 10.01
CA GLU A 76 20.72 -3.39 9.39
C GLU A 76 21.56 -2.45 8.50
N GLY A 77 20.95 -1.39 7.97
CA GLY A 77 21.63 -0.35 7.21
C GLY A 77 22.15 0.80 8.09
N ASP A 78 21.90 2.04 7.65
CA ASP A 78 22.41 3.25 8.30
C ASP A 78 21.69 3.70 9.58
N LYS A 79 20.57 3.03 9.97
CA LYS A 79 19.79 3.27 11.21
C LYS A 79 19.13 4.64 11.34
N LYS A 80 19.02 5.42 10.25
CA LYS A 80 18.48 6.78 10.29
C LYS A 80 17.04 6.85 9.78
N ASP A 81 16.32 7.88 10.23
CA ASP A 81 15.14 8.43 9.56
C ASP A 81 14.03 7.42 9.16
N PHE A 82 13.82 6.36 9.96
CA PHE A 82 12.87 5.30 9.64
C PHE A 82 11.46 5.82 9.31
N LEU A 83 10.90 6.68 10.15
CA LEU A 83 9.55 7.22 9.96
C LEU A 83 9.45 8.10 8.70
N ASN A 84 10.46 8.93 8.45
CA ASN A 84 10.52 9.78 7.26
C ASN A 84 10.55 8.93 5.98
N ARG A 85 11.36 7.88 5.98
CA ARG A 85 11.44 6.91 4.87
C ARG A 85 10.15 6.14 4.70
N TYR A 86 9.55 5.67 5.80
CA TYR A 86 8.31 4.92 5.79
C TYR A 86 7.17 5.74 5.17
N VAL A 87 7.00 7.00 5.61
CA VAL A 87 5.97 7.90 5.09
C VAL A 87 6.17 8.19 3.60
N VAL A 88 7.39 8.59 3.20
CA VAL A 88 7.65 9.02 1.82
C VAL A 88 7.63 7.83 0.85
N LEU A 89 8.38 6.77 1.16
CA LEU A 89 8.45 5.59 0.28
C LEU A 89 7.12 4.84 0.29
N GLY A 90 6.47 4.73 1.45
CA GLY A 90 5.16 4.08 1.57
C GLY A 90 4.12 4.77 0.69
N PHE A 91 4.07 6.10 0.72
CA PHE A 91 3.20 6.84 -0.19
C PHE A 91 3.51 6.57 -1.67
N VAL A 92 4.78 6.69 -2.08
CA VAL A 92 5.15 6.54 -3.51
C VAL A 92 4.89 5.12 -4.01
N VAL A 93 5.23 4.11 -3.21
CA VAL A 93 4.95 2.71 -3.53
C VAL A 93 3.44 2.44 -3.56
N GLY A 94 2.69 2.96 -2.59
CA GLY A 94 1.23 2.85 -2.53
C GLY A 94 0.55 3.45 -3.75
N VAL A 95 0.91 4.69 -4.12
CA VAL A 95 0.36 5.35 -5.33
C VAL A 95 0.71 4.56 -6.59
N ARG A 96 1.93 4.05 -6.72
CA ARG A 96 2.32 3.20 -7.86
C ARG A 96 1.48 1.93 -7.95
N LEU A 97 1.29 1.24 -6.84
CA LEU A 97 0.48 0.02 -6.81
C LEU A 97 -0.99 0.30 -7.10
N PHE A 98 -1.53 1.40 -6.58
CA PHE A 98 -2.89 1.84 -6.90
C PHE A 98 -3.05 2.14 -8.40
N LEU A 99 -2.10 2.84 -9.01
CA LEU A 99 -2.14 3.12 -10.44
C LEU A 99 -2.00 1.85 -11.31
N ILE A 100 -1.28 0.83 -10.82
CA ILE A 100 -1.12 -0.47 -11.50
C ILE A 100 -2.36 -1.37 -11.27
N SER A 101 -3.01 -1.28 -10.11
CA SER A 101 -4.17 -2.12 -9.81
C SER A 101 -5.39 -1.74 -10.63
N ILE A 102 -5.59 -0.46 -10.96
CA ILE A 102 -6.70 -0.01 -11.82
C ILE A 102 -6.76 -0.76 -13.16
N PRO A 103 -5.72 -0.72 -14.03
CA PRO A 103 -5.77 -1.43 -15.30
C PRO A 103 -5.82 -2.95 -15.14
N LEU A 104 -5.23 -3.53 -14.07
CA LEU A 104 -5.33 -4.96 -13.80
C LEU A 104 -6.77 -5.38 -13.48
N ILE A 105 -7.47 -4.60 -12.65
CA ILE A 105 -8.87 -4.83 -12.32
C ILE A 105 -9.73 -4.70 -13.59
N LEU A 106 -9.56 -3.61 -14.35
CA LEU A 106 -10.30 -3.40 -15.60
C LEU A 106 -10.06 -4.53 -16.61
N LEU A 107 -8.81 -4.96 -16.78
CA LEU A 107 -8.46 -6.07 -17.68
C LEU A 107 -9.08 -7.39 -17.20
N SER A 108 -9.07 -7.67 -15.90
CA SER A 108 -9.69 -8.88 -15.35
C SER A 108 -11.20 -8.90 -15.60
N LEU A 109 -11.90 -7.77 -15.43
CA LEU A 109 -13.32 -7.64 -15.73
C LEU A 109 -13.61 -7.88 -17.23
N LEU A 110 -12.81 -7.29 -18.12
CA LEU A 110 -12.97 -7.41 -19.57
C LEU A 110 -12.73 -8.84 -20.09
N LEU A 111 -11.64 -9.49 -19.63
CA LEU A 111 -11.28 -10.85 -20.05
C LEU A 111 -12.32 -11.87 -19.59
N LEU A 112 -12.81 -11.74 -18.36
CA LEU A 112 -13.80 -12.68 -17.82
C LEU A 112 -15.13 -12.59 -18.56
N HIS A 113 -15.63 -11.37 -18.77
CA HIS A 113 -16.86 -11.12 -19.52
C HIS A 113 -16.80 -11.73 -20.92
N SER A 114 -15.62 -11.63 -21.57
CA SER A 114 -15.42 -12.09 -22.95
C SER A 114 -15.25 -13.61 -23.07
N ILE A 115 -14.61 -14.27 -22.09
CA ILE A 115 -14.17 -15.67 -22.23
C ILE A 115 -15.16 -16.66 -21.62
N THR A 116 -15.74 -16.34 -20.47
CA THR A 116 -16.38 -17.38 -19.65
C THR A 116 -17.90 -17.30 -19.60
N LYS A 117 -18.51 -16.14 -19.92
CA LYS A 117 -19.92 -15.82 -19.56
C LYS A 117 -20.24 -16.14 -18.07
N ILE A 118 -19.23 -16.31 -17.24
CA ILE A 118 -19.36 -16.49 -15.80
C ILE A 118 -19.41 -15.09 -15.23
N ASP A 119 -20.51 -14.79 -14.55
CA ASP A 119 -20.62 -13.57 -13.77
C ASP A 119 -19.70 -13.72 -12.56
N PHE A 120 -18.61 -12.96 -12.52
CA PHE A 120 -17.79 -12.91 -11.32
C PHE A 120 -18.49 -12.02 -10.33
N ASP A 121 -18.90 -12.62 -9.23
CA ASP A 121 -19.36 -11.88 -8.07
C ASP A 121 -18.17 -11.11 -7.49
N THR A 122 -17.89 -9.92 -8.04
CA THR A 122 -16.85 -9.02 -7.52
C THR A 122 -17.23 -8.44 -6.17
N ASP A 123 -18.49 -8.60 -5.77
CA ASP A 123 -18.98 -8.30 -4.43
C ASP A 123 -18.76 -9.51 -3.48
N ASN A 124 -18.16 -10.61 -3.97
CA ASN A 124 -17.80 -11.75 -3.14
C ASN A 124 -16.66 -11.39 -2.17
N PHE A 125 -16.94 -11.54 -0.88
CA PHE A 125 -15.99 -11.34 0.20
C PHE A 125 -14.62 -11.99 -0.06
N TRP A 126 -14.59 -13.26 -0.46
CA TRP A 126 -13.33 -14.00 -0.61
C TRP A 126 -12.46 -13.47 -1.73
N PHE A 127 -13.09 -13.00 -2.81
CA PHE A 127 -12.37 -12.36 -3.90
C PHE A 127 -11.71 -11.06 -3.41
N LEU A 128 -12.49 -10.17 -2.79
CA LEU A 128 -11.99 -8.91 -2.26
C LEU A 128 -10.92 -9.11 -1.18
N TYR A 129 -11.17 -10.03 -0.25
CA TYR A 129 -10.23 -10.41 0.81
C TYR A 129 -8.90 -10.89 0.23
N CYS A 130 -8.92 -11.82 -0.73
CA CYS A 130 -7.69 -12.33 -1.36
C CYS A 130 -6.96 -11.23 -2.13
N LEU A 131 -7.69 -10.40 -2.87
CA LEU A 131 -7.11 -9.31 -3.65
C LEU A 131 -6.42 -8.28 -2.74
N MET A 132 -7.12 -7.78 -1.71
CA MET A 132 -6.58 -6.78 -0.78
C MET A 132 -5.40 -7.32 0.01
N THR A 133 -5.51 -8.55 0.53
CA THR A 133 -4.42 -9.23 1.24
C THR A 133 -3.18 -9.37 0.35
N THR A 134 -3.35 -9.80 -0.90
CA THR A 134 -2.25 -9.96 -1.86
C THR A 134 -1.60 -8.62 -2.19
N LEU A 135 -2.40 -7.59 -2.46
CA LEU A 135 -1.88 -6.25 -2.73
C LEU A 135 -1.09 -5.68 -1.55
N LEU A 136 -1.55 -5.92 -0.31
CA LEU A 136 -0.85 -5.47 0.90
C LEU A 136 0.49 -6.19 1.10
N ILE A 137 0.56 -7.50 0.83
CA ILE A 137 1.82 -8.25 0.86
C ILE A 137 2.79 -7.73 -0.21
N ILE A 138 2.29 -7.53 -1.44
CA ILE A 138 3.08 -6.97 -2.55
C ILE A 138 3.60 -5.56 -2.21
N TYR A 139 2.77 -4.74 -1.55
CA TYR A 139 3.15 -3.43 -1.05
C TYR A 139 4.38 -3.49 -0.13
N TYR A 140 4.33 -4.33 0.92
CA TYR A 140 5.47 -4.47 1.83
C TYR A 140 6.70 -5.07 1.16
N ALA A 141 6.52 -5.99 0.19
CA ALA A 141 7.64 -6.54 -0.58
C ALA A 141 8.35 -5.47 -1.43
N PHE A 142 7.60 -4.61 -2.12
CA PHE A 142 8.17 -3.51 -2.89
C PHE A 142 8.79 -2.43 -1.99
N LEU A 143 8.12 -2.10 -0.90
CA LEU A 143 8.62 -1.13 0.07
C LEU A 143 9.94 -1.61 0.70
N GLY A 144 10.06 -2.91 1.02
CA GLY A 144 11.29 -3.51 1.52
C GLY A 144 12.45 -3.40 0.53
N LYS A 145 12.20 -3.58 -0.77
CA LYS A 145 13.22 -3.34 -1.81
C LYS A 145 13.67 -1.88 -1.83
N SER A 146 12.75 -0.93 -1.68
CA SER A 146 13.07 0.51 -1.64
C SER A 146 13.84 0.88 -0.39
N PHE A 147 13.48 0.34 0.78
CA PHE A 147 14.24 0.51 2.02
C PHE A 147 15.68 0.06 1.85
N LYS A 148 15.91 -1.14 1.33
CA LYS A 148 17.28 -1.64 1.07
C LYS A 148 18.10 -0.70 0.19
N ARG A 149 17.50 -0.08 -0.85
CA ARG A 149 18.21 0.86 -1.74
C ARG A 149 18.60 2.17 -1.06
N VAL A 150 17.85 2.58 -0.04
CA VAL A 150 18.05 3.85 0.67
C VAL A 150 18.94 3.67 1.90
N THR A 151 18.89 2.50 2.54
CA THR A 151 19.60 2.20 3.80
C THR A 151 20.98 1.57 3.59
N LEU A 152 21.19 0.90 2.45
CA LEU A 152 22.44 0.24 2.04
C LEU A 152 23.05 0.99 0.84
#